data_AF-A0A924JVN2-F1
#
_entry.id   AF-A0A924JVN2-F1
#
_cell.length_a   1.000
_cell.length_b   1.000
_cell.length_c   1.000
_cell.angle_alpha   90.00
_cell.angle_beta   90.00
_cell.angle_gamma   90.00
#
_symmetry.space_group_name_H-M   'P 1'
#
loop_
_entity.id
_entity.type
_entity.pdbx_description
1 polymer ?
#
loop_
_entity_poly.entity_id
_entity_poly.type
_entity_poly.pdbx_seq_one_letter_code
_entity_poly.pdbx_strand_id
1 'polypeptide(L)'
;MPDTALGGPIDAKGEGLWIALDCAGKGTVTVDMSDGTSSTFQCTSDTVLHYGNHSNEPHGQSTVSVSTTGNVIWGLTISSTPLTDPSQN
;
A
#
# COMPACT_ATOMS: atom_id res chain seq x y z
N MET A 1 2.28 13.63 16.41
CA MET A 1 3.31 13.54 15.35
C MET A 1 2.94 12.35 14.50
N PRO A 2 3.07 12.39 13.16
CA PRO A 2 2.88 11.20 12.36
C PRO A 2 4.01 10.22 12.65
N ASP A 3 3.66 8.97 12.98
CA ASP A 3 4.64 7.89 13.04
C ASP A 3 4.93 7.44 11.61
N THR A 4 6.19 7.54 11.21
CA THR A 4 6.64 7.03 9.91
C THR A 4 7.32 5.68 10.14
N ALA A 5 6.72 4.62 9.63
CA ALA A 5 7.32 3.29 9.59
C ALA A 5 7.83 3.01 8.17
N LEU A 6 9.08 2.55 8.06
CA LEU A 6 9.64 2.12 6.78
C LEU A 6 9.21 0.66 6.53
N GLY A 7 8.47 0.43 5.45
CA GLY A 7 8.02 -0.90 5.01
C GLY A 7 9.12 -1.72 4.31
N GLY A 8 10.30 -1.14 4.13
CA GLY A 8 11.44 -1.77 3.47
C GLY A 8 11.38 -1.68 1.94
N PRO A 9 12.42 -2.17 1.25
CA PRO A 9 12.44 -2.22 -0.22
C PRO A 9 11.55 -3.37 -0.74
N ILE A 10 10.83 -3.10 -1.82
CA ILE A 10 10.11 -4.09 -2.63
C ILE A 10 10.64 -4.06 -4.05
N ASP A 11 10.74 -5.22 -4.71
CA ASP A 11 11.04 -5.32 -6.13
C ASP A 11 9.94 -6.12 -6.82
N ALA A 12 9.13 -5.42 -7.61
CA ALA A 12 8.05 -6.04 -8.38
C ALA A 12 8.51 -6.58 -9.74
N LYS A 13 9.79 -6.43 -10.12
CA LYS A 13 10.36 -7.03 -11.34
C LYS A 13 9.61 -6.71 -12.65
N GLY A 14 9.02 -5.52 -12.73
CA GLY A 14 8.21 -5.08 -13.87
C GLY A 14 6.77 -5.59 -13.84
N GLU A 15 6.34 -6.23 -12.75
CA GLU A 15 4.95 -6.63 -12.51
C GLU A 15 4.13 -5.48 -11.90
N GLY A 16 2.81 -5.68 -11.83
CA GLY A 16 1.91 -4.81 -11.08
C GLY A 16 2.10 -4.96 -9.57
N LEU A 17 1.44 -4.09 -8.82
CA LEU A 17 1.48 -4.12 -7.35
C LEU A 17 0.07 -4.24 -6.78
N TRP A 18 -0.06 -5.10 -5.78
CA TRP A 18 -1.23 -5.18 -4.92
C TRP A 18 -0.86 -4.69 -3.53
N ILE A 19 -1.57 -3.68 -3.07
CA ILE A 19 -1.42 -3.10 -1.74
C ILE A 19 -2.71 -3.40 -0.98
N ALA A 20 -2.63 -4.18 0.08
CA ALA A 20 -3.74 -4.40 1.00
C ALA A 20 -3.41 -3.81 2.38
N LEU A 21 -4.38 -3.13 2.98
CA LEU A 21 -4.25 -2.50 4.27
C LEU A 21 -5.42 -2.89 5.17
N ASP A 22 -5.10 -3.45 6.32
CA ASP A 22 -6.02 -3.61 7.43
C ASP A 22 -5.81 -2.45 8.40
N CYS A 23 -6.86 -1.73 8.77
CA CYS A 23 -6.72 -0.69 9.80
C CYS A 23 -7.91 -0.59 10.74
N ALA A 24 -7.63 -0.27 12.00
CA ALA A 24 -8.61 0.00 13.04
C ALA A 24 -8.23 1.28 13.80
N GLY A 25 -9.22 1.98 14.32
CA GLY A 25 -9.06 3.26 15.02
C GLY A 25 -9.55 4.45 14.19
N LYS A 26 -9.15 5.65 14.60
CA LYS A 26 -9.57 6.91 13.97
C LYS A 26 -8.38 7.71 13.50
N GLY A 27 -8.24 7.83 12.18
CA GLY A 27 -7.10 8.49 11.56
C GLY A 27 -6.92 8.13 10.09
N THR A 28 -5.70 8.33 9.60
CA THR A 28 -5.34 8.00 8.21
C THR A 28 -4.05 7.20 8.17
N VAL A 29 -3.95 6.31 7.19
CA VAL A 29 -2.72 5.59 6.84
C VAL A 29 -2.39 5.92 5.40
N THR A 30 -1.21 6.47 5.16
CA THR A 30 -0.71 6.80 3.82
C THR A 30 0.49 5.92 3.51
N VAL A 31 0.41 5.18 2.41
CA VAL A 31 1.46 4.31 1.87
C VAL A 31 2.05 4.98 0.64
N ASP A 32 3.35 5.25 0.65
CA ASP A 32 4.11 5.85 -0.44
C ASP A 32 5.16 4.86 -0.94
N MET A 33 5.19 4.61 -2.24
CA MET A 33 6.11 3.64 -2.87
C MET A 33 7.39 4.28 -3.44
N SER A 34 7.60 5.59 -3.24
CA SER A 34 8.76 6.34 -3.73
C SER A 34 8.96 6.33 -5.26
N ASP A 35 8.01 5.78 -6.01
CA ASP A 35 7.96 5.78 -7.47
C ASP A 35 6.92 6.78 -8.02
N GLY A 36 6.39 7.64 -7.14
CA GLY A 36 5.33 8.60 -7.43
C GLY A 36 3.93 8.06 -7.12
N THR A 37 3.80 6.78 -6.77
CA THR A 37 2.52 6.18 -6.37
C THR A 37 2.32 6.32 -4.86
N SER A 38 1.19 6.87 -4.46
CA SER A 38 0.76 6.90 -3.06
C SER A 38 -0.70 6.49 -2.92
N SER A 39 -1.02 5.82 -1.81
CA SER A 39 -2.38 5.42 -1.44
C SER A 39 -2.67 5.91 -0.03
N THR A 40 -3.79 6.62 0.15
CA THR A 40 -4.25 7.08 1.46
C THR A 40 -5.55 6.38 1.83
N PHE A 41 -5.57 5.79 3.03
CA PHE A 41 -6.67 5.01 3.56
C PHE A 41 -7.18 5.68 4.84
N GLN A 42 -8.50 5.79 4.99
CA GLN A 42 -9.11 6.45 6.13
C GLN A 42 -9.68 5.42 7.11
N CYS A 43 -9.22 5.44 8.36
CA CYS A 43 -9.74 4.57 9.41
C CYS A 43 -10.74 5.38 10.24
N THR A 44 -12.00 4.94 10.30
CA THR A 44 -13.10 5.73 10.88
C THR A 44 -13.69 5.12 12.15
N SER A 45 -13.30 3.89 12.49
CA SER A 45 -13.87 3.14 13.62
C SER A 45 -12.85 2.19 14.22
N ASP A 46 -13.09 1.76 15.45
CA ASP A 46 -12.26 0.76 16.14
C ASP A 46 -12.48 -0.67 15.60
N THR A 47 -13.33 -0.85 14.59
CA THR A 47 -13.47 -2.11 13.85
C THR A 47 -12.44 -2.14 12.71
N VAL A 48 -11.85 -3.31 12.46
CA VAL A 48 -10.93 -3.50 11.35
C VAL A 48 -11.65 -3.25 10.02
N LEU A 49 -11.13 -2.30 9.25
CA LEU A 49 -11.50 -2.03 7.87
C LEU A 49 -10.42 -2.62 6.97
N HIS A 50 -10.86 -3.24 5.87
CA HIS A 50 -9.99 -3.85 4.88
C HIS A 50 -9.99 -3.02 3.61
N TYR A 51 -8.81 -2.61 3.16
CA TYR A 51 -8.60 -1.86 1.94
C TYR A 51 -7.69 -2.62 0.99
N GLY A 52 -7.91 -2.44 -0.31
CA GLY A 52 -7.09 -3.01 -1.36
C GLY A 52 -6.97 -2.04 -2.53
N ASN A 53 -5.74 -1.83 -3.03
CA ASN A 53 -5.46 -1.05 -4.21
C ASN A 53 -4.53 -1.82 -5.15
N HIS A 54 -4.97 -2.00 -6.39
CA HIS A 54 -4.19 -2.64 -7.45
C HIS A 54 -3.63 -1.58 -8.39
N SER A 55 -2.31 -1.54 -8.54
CA SER A 55 -1.64 -0.88 -9.65
C SER A 55 -1.31 -1.92 -10.73
N ASN A 56 -1.82 -1.70 -11.95
CA ASN A 56 -1.49 -2.50 -13.13
C ASN A 56 -0.34 -1.89 -13.95
N GLU A 57 0.37 -0.91 -13.38
CA GLU A 57 1.57 -0.36 -13.99
C GLU A 57 2.78 -1.22 -13.63
N PRO A 58 3.80 -1.32 -14.50
CA PRO A 58 5.02 -2.06 -14.19
C PRO A 58 5.84 -1.32 -13.13
N HIS A 59 6.09 -1.97 -11.99
CA HIS A 59 6.92 -1.43 -10.92
C HIS A 59 8.28 -2.16 -10.86
N GLY A 60 9.34 -1.41 -10.54
CA GLY A 60 10.69 -1.95 -10.35
C GLY A 60 11.02 -2.13 -8.87
N GLN A 61 12.26 -1.79 -8.52
CA GLN A 61 12.67 -1.65 -7.13
C GLN A 61 12.18 -0.32 -6.56
N SER A 62 11.39 -0.38 -5.50
CA SER A 62 10.74 0.75 -4.84
C SER A 62 10.92 0.66 -3.32
N THR A 63 10.90 1.80 -2.63
CA THR A 63 10.96 1.84 -1.15
C THR A 63 9.61 2.22 -0.60
N VAL A 64 9.08 1.41 0.31
CA VAL A 64 7.77 1.65 0.91
C VAL A 64 7.93 2.48 2.18
N SER A 65 7.25 3.61 2.23
CA SER A 65 7.13 4.46 3.42
C SER A 65 5.67 4.52 3.85
N VAL A 66 5.40 4.26 5.12
CA VAL A 66 4.06 4.38 5.70
C VAL A 66 4.05 5.52 6.68
N SER A 67 3.08 6.43 6.56
CA SER A 67 2.85 7.50 7.52
C SER A 67 1.42 7.43 8.04
N THR A 68 1.25 7.67 9.34
CA THR A 68 -0.08 7.63 9.96
C THR A 68 -0.41 8.92 10.68
N THR A 69 -1.68 9.31 10.66
CA THR A 69 -2.21 10.39 11.51
C THR A 69 -3.33 9.87 12.39
N GLY A 70 -3.46 10.38 13.61
CA GLY A 70 -4.47 9.91 14.58
C GLY A 70 -4.03 8.70 15.39
N ASN A 71 -4.99 8.00 16.00
CA ASN A 71 -4.73 6.77 16.76
C ASN A 71 -5.26 5.61 15.92
N VAL A 72 -4.36 5.00 15.15
CA VAL A 72 -4.65 3.91 14.23
C VAL A 72 -3.70 2.76 14.46
N ILE A 73 -4.24 1.55 14.45
CA ILE A 73 -3.50 0.30 14.37
C ILE A 73 -3.67 -0.20 12.95
N TRP A 74 -2.57 -0.62 12.32
CA TRP A 74 -2.59 -0.99 10.90
C TRP A 74 -1.69 -2.19 10.62
N GLY A 75 -2.06 -2.94 9.57
CA GLY A 75 -1.28 -4.02 8.98
C GLY A 75 -1.24 -3.84 7.47
N LEU A 76 -0.04 -3.94 6.89
CA LEU A 76 0.20 -3.72 5.46
C LEU A 76 0.66 -5.02 4.81
N THR A 77 0.04 -5.38 3.70
CA THR A 77 0.48 -6.45 2.81
C THR A 77 0.76 -5.85 1.44
N ILE A 78 1.94 -6.14 0.89
CA ILE A 78 2.28 -5.75 -0.47
C ILE A 78 2.78 -6.99 -1.21
N SER A 79 2.28 -7.19 -2.42
CA SER A 79 2.70 -8.30 -3.30
C SER A 79 2.80 -7.83 -4.75
N SER A 80 3.72 -8.41 -5.51
CA SER A 80 3.72 -8.26 -6.95
C SER A 80 2.57 -9.04 -7.58
N THR A 81 2.01 -8.52 -8.66
CA THR A 81 0.90 -9.14 -9.41
C THR A 81 1.30 -9.20 -10.88
N PRO A 82 1.39 -10.40 -11.49
CA PRO A 82 1.78 -10.52 -12.89
C PRO A 82 0.91 -9.65 -13.79
N LEU A 83 1.54 -8.82 -14.63
CA LEU A 83 0.84 -8.10 -15.68
C LEU A 83 0.55 -9.11 -16.80
N THR A 84 -0.66 -9.65 -16.85
CA THR A 84 -1.08 -10.44 -18.01
C THR A 84 -1.16 -9.52 -19.23
N ASP A 85 -0.36 -9.82 -20.25
CA ASP A 85 -0.42 -9.18 -21.55
C ASP A 85 -1.81 -9.42 -22.17
N PRO A 86 -2.59 -8.37 -22.51
CA PRO A 86 -3.87 -8.53 -23.20
C PRO A 86 -3.76 -9.15 -24.61
N SER A 87 -2.54 -9.36 -25.15
CA SER A 87 -2.33 -9.99 -26.46
C SER A 87 -2.44 -11.53 -26.49
N GLN A 88 -2.70 -12.18 -25.35
CA GLN A 88 -2.78 -13.65 -25.23
C GLN A 88 -4.21 -14.23 -25.32
N ASN A 89 -5.20 -13.48 -25.85
CA ASN A 89 -6.57 -13.99 -26.04
C ASN A 89 -7.09 -13.80 -27.47
#